data_AF-A0A7R9ZJR3-F1
#
_entry.id   AF-A0A7R9ZJR3-F1
#
_cell.length_a   1.000
_cell.length_b   1.000
_cell.length_c   1.000
_cell.angle_alpha   90.00
_cell.angle_beta   90.00
_cell.angle_gamma   90.00
#
_symmetry.space_group_name_H-M   'P 1'
#
loop_
_entity.id
_entity.type
_entity.pdbx_description
1 polymer ?
#
loop_
_entity_poly.entity_id
_entity_poly.type
_entity_poly.pdbx_seq_one_letter_code
_entity_poly.pdbx_strand_id
1 'polypeptide(L)'
;MMMTTTTTMPTMARIQQIPCLLSLLLAVVLLLARPSATNAWVQPNSGPARILGAASCHSDAQRSLRNPSTTLWSAPTDEDTVGNSTATTMQPVLATQQQQQTDERNDLGWFLRGMLWNAPSSSSSLSSGDDDRNQKGSASTPFAVGSFVVAKADIPSLGIWTDQAYELREVYIQSTNEDGTVQRMALDGIDEASSNQGKQYIRLYSPMYHKETGPVIVTPAEVGLVSFRQEVRDSILFALPVLAFWLSVSYTFATKYMERSGGSLMDAFLGK
;
A
#
# COMPACT_ATOMS: atom_id res chain seq x y z
N MET A 1 -67.90 -1.73 47.52
CA MET A 1 -66.97 -0.61 47.27
C MET A 1 -65.57 -1.19 47.30
N MET A 2 -65.03 -1.60 46.14
CA MET A 2 -63.72 -2.24 46.03
C MET A 2 -62.71 -1.19 45.54
N MET A 3 -61.76 -0.83 46.40
CA MET A 3 -60.62 0.01 46.03
C MET A 3 -59.53 -0.88 45.44
N THR A 4 -59.34 -0.80 44.13
CA THR A 4 -58.20 -1.39 43.44
C THR A 4 -57.02 -0.43 43.53
N THR A 5 -56.05 -0.75 44.38
CA THR A 5 -54.76 -0.06 44.45
C THR A 5 -53.84 -0.55 43.34
N THR A 6 -53.67 0.26 42.30
CA THR A 6 -52.74 0.01 41.21
C THR A 6 -51.32 0.36 41.68
N THR A 7 -50.52 -0.66 41.98
CA THR A 7 -49.11 -0.52 42.36
C THR A 7 -48.25 -0.35 41.10
N THR A 8 -47.80 0.88 40.85
CA THR A 8 -46.79 1.23 39.85
C THR A 8 -45.40 0.80 40.34
N MET A 9 -44.78 -0.16 39.67
CA MET A 9 -43.40 -0.60 39.94
C MET A 9 -42.38 0.35 39.30
N PRO A 10 -41.26 0.70 39.98
CA PRO A 10 -40.26 1.62 39.46
C PRO A 10 -39.29 0.93 38.48
N THR A 11 -39.44 1.22 37.20
CA THR A 11 -38.52 0.81 36.12
C THR A 11 -37.26 1.68 36.12
N MET A 12 -36.36 1.50 37.11
CA MET A 12 -35.19 2.37 37.32
C MET A 12 -33.82 1.67 37.26
N ALA A 13 -33.67 0.54 36.56
CA ALA A 13 -32.43 -0.24 36.61
C ALA A 13 -31.59 -0.34 35.30
N ARG A 14 -31.99 0.25 34.16
CA ARG A 14 -31.29 -0.01 32.88
C ARG A 14 -30.42 1.10 32.29
N ILE A 15 -30.40 2.31 32.85
CA ILE A 15 -29.66 3.43 32.23
C ILE A 15 -28.16 3.42 32.59
N GLN A 16 -27.72 2.64 33.59
CA GLN A 16 -26.36 2.72 34.12
C GLN A 16 -25.31 1.87 33.35
N GLN A 17 -25.70 1.07 32.35
CA GLN A 17 -24.77 0.19 31.62
C GLN A 17 -24.12 0.82 30.38
N ILE A 18 -24.68 1.90 29.84
CA ILE A 18 -24.18 2.57 28.62
C ILE A 18 -22.77 3.18 28.80
N PRO A 19 -22.41 3.85 29.92
CA PRO A 19 -21.07 4.43 30.04
C PRO A 19 -19.96 3.38 30.09
N CYS A 20 -20.25 2.15 30.55
CA CYS A 20 -19.26 1.08 30.62
C CYS A 20 -18.87 0.54 29.24
N LEU A 21 -19.82 0.41 28.31
CA LEU A 21 -19.51 -0.08 26.96
C LEU A 21 -18.75 0.95 26.12
N LEU A 22 -19.11 2.23 26.24
CA LEU A 22 -18.38 3.30 25.57
C LEU A 22 -16.95 3.44 26.14
N SER A 23 -16.81 3.32 27.47
CA SER A 23 -15.50 3.30 28.13
C SER A 23 -14.66 2.09 27.70
N LEU A 24 -15.26 0.90 27.58
CA LEU A 24 -14.56 -0.30 27.10
C LEU A 24 -14.12 -0.13 25.64
N LEU A 25 -14.99 0.40 24.78
CA LEU A 25 -14.68 0.59 23.36
C LEU A 25 -13.59 1.65 23.18
N LEU A 26 -13.67 2.76 23.93
CA LEU A 26 -12.62 3.77 23.97
C LEU A 26 -11.30 3.18 24.52
N ALA A 27 -11.36 2.36 25.57
CA ALA A 27 -10.19 1.70 26.12
C ALA A 27 -9.56 0.74 25.12
N VAL A 28 -10.34 -0.05 24.38
CA VAL A 28 -9.86 -0.94 23.31
C VAL A 28 -9.24 -0.13 22.17
N VAL A 29 -9.87 0.96 21.74
CA VAL A 29 -9.29 1.87 20.74
C VAL A 29 -7.96 2.45 21.22
N LEU A 30 -7.88 2.92 22.47
CA LEU A 30 -6.63 3.43 23.05
C LEU A 30 -5.55 2.35 23.23
N LEU A 31 -5.94 1.10 23.51
CA LEU A 31 -5.02 -0.03 23.64
C LEU A 31 -4.46 -0.47 22.29
N LEU A 32 -5.29 -0.46 21.25
CA LEU A 32 -4.90 -0.78 19.87
C LEU A 32 -4.14 0.38 19.20
N ALA A 33 -4.45 1.63 19.57
CA ALA A 33 -3.75 2.82 19.12
C ALA A 33 -2.43 3.07 19.86
N ARG A 34 -2.02 2.22 20.82
CA ARG A 34 -0.67 2.29 21.36
C ARG A 34 0.31 2.09 20.20
N PRO A 35 1.11 3.10 19.84
CA PRO A 35 2.11 2.94 18.80
C PRO A 35 3.04 1.80 19.25
N SER A 36 3.18 0.77 18.41
CA SER A 36 4.24 -0.21 18.59
C SER A 36 5.55 0.58 18.58
N ALA A 37 6.16 0.74 19.76
CA ALA A 37 7.36 1.54 19.98
C ALA A 37 8.62 0.98 19.25
N THR A 38 8.43 0.10 18.27
CA THR A 38 9.49 -0.59 17.53
C THR A 38 9.91 0.14 16.27
N ASN A 39 9.18 1.17 15.82
CA ASN A 39 9.57 1.98 14.66
C ASN A 39 10.06 3.36 15.11
N ALA A 40 11.02 3.40 16.05
CA ALA A 40 11.91 4.54 16.16
C ALA A 40 12.79 4.52 14.91
N TRP A 41 12.26 5.09 13.82
CA TRP A 41 13.03 5.40 12.64
C TRP A 41 14.24 6.21 13.08
N VAL A 42 15.41 5.59 13.04
CA VAL A 42 16.68 6.28 12.96
C VAL A 42 16.56 7.15 11.72
N GLN A 43 16.33 8.45 11.90
CA GLN A 43 16.50 9.38 10.80
C GLN A 43 17.94 9.24 10.34
N PRO A 44 18.21 8.96 9.04
CA PRO A 44 19.54 9.14 8.51
C PRO A 44 19.88 10.60 8.72
N ASN A 45 20.84 10.83 9.60
CA ASN A 45 21.33 12.13 10.01
C ASN A 45 21.93 12.80 8.76
N SER A 46 21.11 13.53 8.00
CA SER A 46 21.59 14.42 6.94
C SER A 46 22.23 15.63 7.63
N GLY A 47 23.41 15.43 8.20
CA GLY A 47 24.22 16.53 8.71
C GLY A 47 24.49 17.53 7.59
N PRO A 48 24.43 18.85 7.86
CA PRO A 48 24.83 19.84 6.88
C PRO A 48 26.33 19.65 6.60
N ALA A 49 26.66 19.44 5.32
CA ALA A 49 28.03 19.49 4.84
C ALA A 49 28.63 20.85 5.25
N ARG A 50 29.48 20.84 6.29
CA ARG A 50 30.37 21.96 6.61
C ARG A 50 31.34 22.10 5.44
N ILE A 51 31.03 23.02 4.54
CA ILE A 51 31.99 23.59 3.60
C ILE A 51 32.95 24.43 4.44
N LEU A 52 34.07 23.83 4.84
CA LEU A 52 35.22 24.57 5.33
C LEU A 52 35.90 25.20 4.11
N GLY A 53 35.58 26.48 3.89
CA GLY A 53 36.38 27.35 3.04
C GLY A 53 37.75 27.58 3.70
N ALA A 54 38.80 27.16 3.01
CA ALA A 54 40.14 27.69 3.19
C ALA A 54 40.58 28.28 1.84
N ALA A 55 41.08 29.50 1.92
CA ALA A 55 41.36 30.40 0.82
C ALA A 55 42.61 30.01 0.00
N SER A 56 42.82 30.79 -1.07
CA SER A 56 44.08 31.00 -1.78
C SER A 56 44.42 29.90 -2.81
N CYS A 57 44.81 30.16 -4.05
CA CYS A 57 45.21 31.39 -4.73
C CYS A 57 45.17 31.11 -6.26
N HIS A 58 44.91 32.15 -7.05
CA HIS A 58 45.68 32.49 -8.25
C HIS A 58 45.73 31.52 -9.46
N SER A 59 45.11 31.90 -10.57
CA SER A 59 45.80 32.33 -11.82
C SER A 59 44.85 32.26 -13.02
N ASP A 60 44.61 33.44 -13.58
CA ASP A 60 44.00 33.67 -14.88
C ASP A 60 44.74 32.91 -15.99
N ALA A 61 43.99 32.17 -16.81
CA ALA A 61 44.40 31.85 -18.16
C ALA A 61 43.15 31.78 -19.06
N GLN A 62 42.95 32.86 -19.81
CA GLN A 62 42.02 32.93 -20.93
C GLN A 62 42.28 31.80 -21.93
N ARG A 63 41.24 31.06 -22.30
CA ARG A 63 41.14 30.37 -23.60
C ARG A 63 39.65 30.22 -23.94
N SER A 64 39.14 31.18 -24.69
CA SER A 64 38.97 31.10 -26.14
C SER A 64 37.76 30.24 -26.51
N LEU A 65 36.68 30.97 -26.79
CA LEU A 65 35.44 30.54 -27.42
C LEU A 65 35.72 29.71 -28.67
N ARG A 66 35.19 28.49 -28.71
CA ARG A 66 34.96 27.76 -29.97
C ARG A 66 33.68 26.95 -29.88
N ASN A 67 32.60 27.56 -30.36
CA ASN A 67 31.49 26.82 -30.95
C ASN A 67 31.99 26.11 -32.23
N PRO A 68 31.48 24.92 -32.51
CA PRO A 68 31.04 24.67 -33.88
C PRO A 68 29.65 24.03 -33.95
N SER A 69 28.78 24.73 -34.68
CA SER A 69 28.02 24.22 -35.83
C SER A 69 27.05 23.05 -35.62
N THR A 70 25.78 23.45 -35.51
CA THR A 70 24.60 22.84 -36.13
C THR A 70 24.91 22.02 -37.39
N THR A 71 24.59 20.73 -37.37
CA THR A 71 24.49 19.90 -38.58
C THR A 71 23.02 19.66 -38.88
N LEU A 72 22.54 20.48 -39.82
CA LEU A 72 21.32 20.32 -40.59
C LEU A 72 21.34 18.94 -41.28
N TRP A 73 20.35 18.09 -41.01
CA TRP A 73 20.08 16.91 -41.85
C TRP A 73 18.96 17.28 -42.81
N SER A 74 19.34 17.42 -44.08
CA SER A 74 18.43 17.61 -45.20
C SER A 74 17.80 16.28 -45.61
N ALA A 75 16.52 16.35 -45.96
CA ALA A 75 15.74 15.29 -46.59
C ALA A 75 16.25 14.91 -47.99
N PRO A 76 15.93 13.70 -48.48
CA PRO A 76 15.69 13.45 -49.89
C PRO A 76 14.18 13.42 -50.19
N THR A 77 13.79 14.17 -51.23
CA THR A 77 12.51 14.11 -51.93
C THR A 77 12.54 13.07 -53.07
N ASP A 78 11.32 12.75 -53.55
CA ASP A 78 10.95 12.09 -54.81
C ASP A 78 10.88 10.55 -54.76
N GLU A 79 9.90 9.84 -55.32
CA GLU A 79 8.69 10.15 -56.11
C GLU A 79 7.81 8.88 -56.14
N ASP A 80 6.53 9.05 -56.48
CA ASP A 80 5.61 8.07 -57.10
C ASP A 80 5.17 6.80 -56.34
N THR A 81 3.92 6.80 -55.85
CA THR A 81 2.98 5.69 -56.09
C THR A 81 1.52 6.18 -56.08
N VAL A 82 1.00 6.30 -57.30
CA VAL A 82 -0.35 5.98 -57.81
C VAL A 82 -1.42 5.63 -56.75
N GLY A 83 -2.52 6.38 -56.80
CA GLY A 83 -3.62 6.31 -55.86
C GLY A 83 -4.51 5.08 -55.91
N ASN A 84 -5.30 4.92 -54.84
CA ASN A 84 -6.63 4.36 -54.91
C ASN A 84 -7.51 4.98 -53.81
N SER A 85 -8.39 5.89 -54.24
CA SER A 85 -9.38 6.54 -53.39
C SER A 85 -10.42 5.51 -52.95
N THR A 86 -10.38 5.11 -51.68
CA THR A 86 -11.50 4.40 -51.04
C THR A 86 -12.03 5.29 -49.94
N ALA A 87 -13.23 5.83 -50.16
CA ALA A 87 -13.94 6.70 -49.23
C ALA A 87 -14.12 5.99 -47.89
N THR A 88 -13.37 6.42 -46.88
CA THR A 88 -13.53 5.95 -45.49
C THR A 88 -14.61 6.79 -44.84
N THR A 89 -15.78 6.18 -44.70
CA THR A 89 -16.90 6.64 -43.88
C THR A 89 -16.41 6.94 -42.46
N MET A 90 -16.54 8.20 -42.03
CA MET A 90 -16.36 8.61 -40.65
C MET A 90 -17.45 7.97 -39.78
N GLN A 91 -17.09 6.94 -39.01
CA GLN A 91 -17.89 6.49 -37.89
C GLN A 91 -17.48 7.23 -36.61
N PRO A 92 -18.44 7.61 -35.74
CA PRO A 92 -18.16 8.27 -34.48
C PRO A 92 -17.56 7.27 -33.47
N VAL A 93 -16.26 7.37 -33.22
CA VAL A 93 -15.57 6.65 -32.13
C VAL A 93 -15.80 7.41 -30.82
N LEU A 94 -17.00 7.27 -30.25
CA LEU A 94 -17.34 7.85 -28.96
C LEU A 94 -18.27 6.92 -28.16
N ALA A 95 -17.83 5.67 -27.93
CA ALA A 95 -18.55 4.74 -27.04
C ALA A 95 -17.71 3.63 -26.40
N THR A 96 -16.41 3.46 -26.71
CA THR A 96 -15.68 2.24 -26.29
C THR A 96 -14.90 2.35 -24.98
N GLN A 97 -14.80 3.52 -24.34
CA GLN A 97 -14.04 3.65 -23.07
C GLN A 97 -14.82 3.25 -21.80
N GLN A 98 -16.15 3.08 -21.84
CA GLN A 98 -16.90 2.73 -20.62
C GLN A 98 -17.00 1.23 -20.34
N GLN A 99 -16.74 0.37 -21.32
CA GLN A 99 -16.96 -1.07 -21.15
C GLN A 99 -15.75 -1.83 -20.58
N GLN A 100 -14.55 -1.25 -20.70
CA GLN A 100 -13.33 -1.81 -20.07
C GLN A 100 -13.33 -1.61 -18.55
N GLN A 101 -14.08 -0.63 -18.04
CA GLN A 101 -14.10 -0.27 -16.61
C GLN A 101 -15.01 -1.19 -15.78
N THR A 102 -15.95 -1.91 -16.40
CA THR A 102 -16.86 -2.82 -15.68
C THR A 102 -16.27 -4.20 -15.40
N ASP A 103 -15.38 -4.70 -16.27
CA ASP A 103 -14.73 -6.00 -16.05
C ASP A 103 -13.66 -5.92 -14.95
N GLU A 104 -12.99 -4.78 -14.80
CA GLU A 104 -11.98 -4.54 -13.76
C GLU A 104 -12.56 -4.55 -12.32
N ARG A 105 -13.85 -4.22 -12.16
CA ARG A 105 -14.51 -4.24 -10.84
C ARG A 105 -14.67 -5.65 -10.27
N ASN A 106 -14.80 -6.66 -11.14
CA ASN A 106 -14.87 -8.06 -10.72
C ASN A 106 -13.49 -8.63 -10.41
N ASP A 107 -12.43 -8.02 -10.97
CA ASP A 107 -11.06 -8.49 -10.79
C ASP A 107 -10.49 -8.16 -9.40
N LEU A 108 -10.80 -6.96 -8.90
CA LEU A 108 -10.48 -6.56 -7.52
C LEU A 108 -11.12 -7.49 -6.47
N GLY A 109 -12.32 -8.01 -6.77
CA GLY A 109 -13.05 -8.92 -5.89
C GLY A 109 -12.33 -10.24 -5.68
N TRP A 110 -11.86 -10.90 -6.76
CA TRP A 110 -11.09 -12.15 -6.62
C TRP A 110 -9.69 -11.90 -6.07
N PHE A 111 -9.07 -10.77 -6.41
CA PHE A 111 -7.75 -10.41 -5.89
C PHE A 111 -7.79 -10.23 -4.37
N LEU A 112 -8.72 -9.43 -3.86
CA LEU A 112 -8.91 -9.22 -2.41
C LEU A 112 -9.35 -10.50 -1.70
N ARG A 113 -10.18 -11.33 -2.33
CA ARG A 113 -10.61 -12.62 -1.75
C ARG A 113 -9.47 -13.63 -1.72
N GLY A 114 -8.60 -13.64 -2.73
CA GLY A 114 -7.34 -14.39 -2.71
C GLY A 114 -6.39 -13.86 -1.65
N MET A 115 -6.27 -12.54 -1.48
CA MET A 115 -5.39 -11.93 -0.48
C MET A 115 -5.82 -12.19 0.97
N LEU A 116 -7.12 -12.13 1.26
CA LEU A 116 -7.64 -12.29 2.63
C LEU A 116 -7.66 -13.77 3.08
N TRP A 117 -7.81 -14.71 2.15
CA TRP A 117 -7.93 -16.15 2.45
C TRP A 117 -6.68 -16.98 2.10
N ASN A 118 -5.91 -16.58 1.08
CA ASN A 118 -4.60 -17.16 0.73
C ASN A 118 -3.43 -16.26 1.16
N ALA A 119 -3.62 -15.36 2.14
CA ALA A 119 -2.46 -14.97 2.94
C ALA A 119 -1.80 -16.28 3.36
N PRO A 120 -0.54 -16.55 2.99
CA PRO A 120 0.12 -17.77 3.39
C PRO A 120 -0.08 -17.82 4.89
N SER A 121 -0.89 -18.78 5.34
CA SER A 121 -0.79 -19.24 6.68
C SER A 121 0.64 -19.72 6.71
N SER A 122 1.51 -18.86 7.23
CA SER A 122 2.59 -19.28 8.09
C SER A 122 1.95 -20.01 9.26
N SER A 123 1.24 -21.12 8.97
CA SER A 123 1.45 -22.39 9.60
C SER A 123 2.96 -22.56 9.64
N SER A 124 3.54 -21.95 10.67
CA SER A 124 4.25 -22.71 11.66
C SER A 124 3.57 -24.08 11.73
N SER A 125 3.99 -24.98 10.86
CA SER A 125 3.88 -26.39 11.12
C SER A 125 4.55 -26.54 12.47
N LEU A 126 3.72 -26.65 13.52
CA LEU A 126 4.09 -27.24 14.78
C LEU A 126 4.47 -28.69 14.46
N SER A 127 5.61 -28.86 13.80
CA SER A 127 6.33 -30.10 13.73
C SER A 127 6.94 -30.28 15.12
N SER A 128 6.16 -30.92 16.00
CA SER A 128 6.63 -31.47 17.26
C SER A 128 7.59 -32.62 16.92
N GLY A 129 8.79 -32.27 16.46
CA GLY A 129 9.92 -33.15 16.29
C GLY A 129 11.05 -32.57 17.12
N ASP A 130 11.37 -33.25 18.21
CA ASP A 130 12.45 -32.97 19.14
C ASP A 130 13.82 -33.07 18.44
N ASP A 131 14.16 -32.10 17.61
CA ASP A 131 15.53 -31.86 17.13
C ASP A 131 15.94 -30.41 17.45
N ASP A 132 16.25 -30.22 18.73
CA ASP A 132 17.04 -29.12 19.26
C ASP A 132 18.39 -29.02 18.51
N ARG A 133 18.50 -28.05 17.60
CA ARG A 133 19.61 -27.07 17.50
C ARG A 133 19.51 -26.24 16.22
N ASN A 134 19.25 -24.95 16.41
CA ASN A 134 19.64 -23.86 15.49
C ASN A 134 18.71 -23.55 14.30
N GLN A 135 17.40 -23.77 14.40
CA GLN A 135 16.45 -22.94 13.67
C GLN A 135 16.18 -21.67 14.49
N LYS A 136 17.07 -20.69 14.33
CA LYS A 136 16.80 -19.30 14.70
C LYS A 136 15.56 -18.91 13.91
N GLY A 137 14.40 -18.97 14.56
CA GLY A 137 13.10 -18.74 13.95
C GLY A 137 13.20 -17.52 13.05
N SER A 138 13.10 -17.76 11.74
CA SER A 138 13.14 -16.72 10.73
C SER A 138 11.95 -15.83 11.01
N ALA A 139 12.17 -14.79 11.81
CA ALA A 139 11.20 -13.75 12.06
C ALA A 139 10.86 -13.23 10.66
N SER A 140 9.66 -13.56 10.17
CA SER A 140 9.25 -13.26 8.81
C SER A 140 9.51 -11.78 8.57
N THR A 141 10.54 -11.47 7.79
CA THR A 141 10.89 -10.10 7.51
C THR A 141 9.68 -9.50 6.79
N PRO A 142 9.30 -8.24 7.08
CA PRO A 142 8.13 -7.61 6.50
C PRO A 142 8.17 -7.55 4.96
N PHE A 143 9.36 -7.79 4.38
CA PHE A 143 9.67 -7.74 2.96
C PHE A 143 10.35 -9.03 2.46
N ALA A 144 9.79 -10.19 2.79
CA ALA A 144 10.24 -11.46 2.21
C ALA A 144 9.90 -11.55 0.71
N VAL A 145 10.76 -12.21 -0.08
CA VAL A 145 10.45 -12.51 -1.49
C VAL A 145 9.12 -13.31 -1.59
N GLY A 146 8.28 -12.93 -2.54
CA GLY A 146 6.91 -13.42 -2.70
C GLY A 146 5.86 -12.65 -1.90
N SER A 147 6.26 -11.71 -1.04
CA SER A 147 5.30 -10.85 -0.33
C SER A 147 4.75 -9.72 -1.21
N PHE A 148 3.59 -9.18 -0.81
CA PHE A 148 3.00 -7.99 -1.42
C PHE A 148 3.49 -6.73 -0.73
N VAL A 149 3.95 -5.78 -1.54
CA VAL A 149 4.45 -4.48 -1.12
C VAL A 149 3.64 -3.37 -1.79
N VAL A 150 3.51 -2.24 -1.12
CA VAL A 150 2.84 -1.06 -1.65
C VAL A 150 3.88 0.01 -1.97
N ALA A 151 3.77 0.61 -3.15
CA ALA A 151 4.63 1.71 -3.57
C ALA A 151 4.13 3.05 -2.99
N LYS A 152 5.06 3.90 -2.53
CA LYS A 152 4.75 5.26 -2.02
C LYS A 152 5.07 6.38 -3.00
N ALA A 153 5.78 6.08 -4.07
CA ALA A 153 6.11 7.03 -5.13
C ALA A 153 5.71 6.49 -6.50
N ASP A 154 5.23 7.39 -7.36
CA ASP A 154 4.90 7.12 -8.74
C ASP A 154 6.15 7.11 -9.61
N ILE A 155 6.30 6.08 -10.44
CA ILE A 155 7.33 5.99 -11.48
C ILE A 155 6.65 5.58 -12.79
N PRO A 156 6.02 6.52 -13.51
CA PRO A 156 5.20 6.20 -14.68
C PRO A 156 5.98 5.56 -15.83
N SER A 157 7.28 5.88 -15.97
CA SER A 157 8.17 5.27 -16.97
C SER A 157 8.30 3.76 -16.80
N LEU A 158 8.03 3.25 -15.59
CA LEU A 158 8.16 1.87 -15.20
C LEU A 158 6.80 1.20 -14.93
N GLY A 159 5.67 1.90 -15.12
CA GLY A 159 4.34 1.36 -14.79
C GLY A 159 4.09 1.19 -13.29
N ILE A 160 4.85 1.90 -12.45
CA ILE A 160 4.69 1.89 -11.00
C ILE A 160 3.86 3.10 -10.57
N TRP A 161 2.81 2.82 -9.81
CA TRP A 161 1.85 3.82 -9.33
C TRP A 161 1.74 3.74 -7.79
N THR A 162 1.59 4.89 -7.17
CA THR A 162 1.43 5.06 -5.72
C THR A 162 0.17 4.34 -5.24
N ASP A 163 0.23 3.80 -4.02
CA ASP A 163 -0.86 3.09 -3.35
C ASP A 163 -1.35 1.82 -4.08
N GLN A 164 -0.61 1.34 -5.07
CA GLN A 164 -0.84 0.06 -5.72
C GLN A 164 -0.01 -1.07 -5.09
N ALA A 165 -0.59 -2.26 -5.06
CA ALA A 165 0.07 -3.46 -4.55
C ALA A 165 0.87 -4.16 -5.67
N TYR A 166 2.13 -4.48 -5.36
CA TYR A 166 3.05 -5.21 -6.23
C TYR A 166 3.55 -6.47 -5.53
N GLU A 167 3.76 -7.53 -6.29
CA GLU A 167 4.41 -8.75 -5.82
C GLU A 167 5.94 -8.56 -5.90
N LEU A 168 6.62 -8.74 -4.77
CA LEU A 168 8.07 -8.71 -4.68
C LEU A 168 8.65 -10.03 -5.19
N ARG A 169 9.21 -10.06 -6.39
CA ARG A 169 9.68 -11.30 -7.04
C ARG A 169 11.12 -11.68 -6.68
N GLU A 170 11.98 -10.69 -6.50
CA GLU A 170 13.41 -10.89 -6.23
C GLU A 170 13.98 -9.66 -5.54
N VAL A 171 14.88 -9.88 -4.59
CA VAL A 171 15.71 -8.84 -3.97
C VAL A 171 17.15 -9.26 -4.23
N TYR A 172 17.98 -8.36 -4.75
CA TYR A 172 19.40 -8.66 -4.95
C TYR A 172 20.27 -7.43 -4.75
N ILE A 173 21.52 -7.66 -4.34
CA ILE A 173 22.56 -6.64 -4.31
C ILE A 173 23.42 -6.80 -5.55
N GLN A 174 23.70 -5.69 -6.21
CA GLN A 174 24.64 -5.62 -7.31
C GLN A 174 25.89 -4.86 -6.83
N SER A 175 27.02 -5.56 -6.80
CA SER A 175 28.34 -4.98 -6.52
C SER A 175 29.24 -5.10 -7.74
N THR A 176 30.17 -4.18 -7.87
CA THR A 176 31.24 -4.25 -8.88
C THR A 176 32.49 -4.76 -8.19
N ASN A 177 33.02 -5.89 -8.65
CA ASN A 177 34.28 -6.45 -8.14
C ASN A 177 35.48 -5.60 -8.58
N GLU A 178 36.64 -5.84 -7.98
CA GLU A 178 37.91 -5.19 -8.34
C GLU A 178 38.26 -5.39 -9.83
N ASP A 179 37.85 -6.53 -10.39
CA ASP A 179 38.02 -6.88 -11.81
C ASP A 179 37.05 -6.11 -12.75
N GLY A 180 36.19 -5.24 -12.22
CA GLY A 180 35.15 -4.53 -12.98
C GLY A 180 33.96 -5.40 -13.38
N THR A 181 33.93 -6.67 -12.96
CA THR A 181 32.81 -7.58 -13.20
C THR A 181 31.67 -7.29 -12.22
N VAL A 182 30.44 -7.29 -12.74
CA VAL A 182 29.24 -7.05 -11.96
C VAL A 182 28.77 -8.37 -11.36
N GLN A 183 28.82 -8.49 -10.03
CA GLN A 183 28.29 -9.64 -9.30
C GLN A 183 26.89 -9.31 -8.77
N ARG A 184 25.97 -10.26 -8.91
CA ARG A 184 24.62 -10.19 -8.33
C ARG A 184 24.50 -11.25 -7.25
N MET A 185 24.09 -10.83 -6.06
CA MET A 185 23.83 -11.68 -4.92
C MET A 185 22.36 -11.58 -4.55
N ALA A 186 21.62 -12.67 -4.70
CA ALA A 186 20.22 -12.73 -4.28
C ALA A 186 20.12 -12.67 -2.75
N LEU A 187 19.09 -12.00 -2.26
CA LEU A 187 18.76 -11.87 -0.84
C LEU A 187 17.35 -12.42 -0.60
N ASP A 188 17.11 -12.89 0.62
CA ASP A 188 15.79 -13.40 1.02
C ASP A 188 14.82 -12.27 1.42
N GLY A 189 15.35 -11.10 1.76
CA GLY A 189 14.55 -9.92 2.08
C GLY A 189 15.31 -8.60 2.04
N ILE A 190 14.57 -7.50 2.22
CA ILE A 190 15.13 -6.14 2.10
C ILE A 190 16.05 -5.77 3.27
N ASP A 191 15.70 -6.18 4.49
CA ASP A 191 16.38 -5.76 5.73
C ASP A 191 17.77 -6.39 5.92
N GLU A 192 18.11 -7.40 5.13
CA GLU A 192 19.39 -8.11 5.19
C GLU A 192 20.56 -7.29 4.60
N ALA A 193 20.26 -6.15 3.95
CA ALA A 193 21.17 -5.47 3.04
C ALA A 193 22.23 -4.55 3.69
N SER A 194 22.37 -4.48 5.02
CA SER A 194 23.17 -3.42 5.64
C SER A 194 24.69 -3.63 5.68
N SER A 195 25.23 -4.81 5.35
CA SER A 195 26.68 -5.06 5.46
C SER A 195 27.47 -5.01 4.14
N ASN A 196 26.81 -5.00 2.98
CA ASN A 196 27.48 -5.27 1.70
C ASN A 196 27.63 -3.99 0.86
N GLN A 197 28.82 -3.78 0.28
CA GLN A 197 29.22 -2.57 -0.48
C GLN A 197 28.54 -2.40 -1.85
N GLY A 198 27.30 -2.85 -2.04
CA GLY A 198 26.59 -2.83 -3.32
C GLY A 198 25.32 -1.99 -3.32
N LYS A 199 24.77 -1.76 -4.51
CA LYS A 199 23.45 -1.16 -4.67
C LYS A 199 22.38 -2.25 -4.61
N GLN A 200 21.39 -2.06 -3.76
CA GLN A 200 20.25 -2.97 -3.65
C GLN A 200 19.22 -2.66 -4.75
N TYR A 201 18.76 -3.72 -5.41
CA TYR A 201 17.72 -3.69 -6.41
C TYR A 201 16.63 -4.69 -6.06
N ILE A 202 15.43 -4.39 -6.50
CA ILE A 202 14.25 -5.22 -6.29
C ILE A 202 13.51 -5.40 -7.62
N ARG A 203 12.85 -6.55 -7.79
CA ARG A 203 11.96 -6.82 -8.91
C ARG A 203 10.52 -6.81 -8.47
N LEU A 204 9.75 -5.87 -9.00
CA LEU A 204 8.33 -5.70 -8.71
C LEU A 204 7.48 -6.16 -9.88
N TYR A 205 6.45 -6.94 -9.60
CA TYR A 205 5.50 -7.43 -10.59
C TYR A 205 4.07 -7.02 -10.23
N SER A 206 3.32 -6.52 -11.21
CA SER A 206 1.87 -6.32 -11.10
C SER A 206 1.20 -7.03 -12.27
N PRO A 207 0.23 -7.93 -12.04
CA PRO A 207 -0.52 -8.56 -13.12
C PRO A 207 -1.23 -7.57 -14.05
N MET A 208 -1.54 -6.36 -13.54
CA MET A 208 -2.26 -5.34 -14.30
C MET A 208 -1.33 -4.56 -15.24
N TYR A 209 -0.16 -4.14 -14.75
CA TYR A 209 0.75 -3.26 -15.50
C TYR A 209 1.91 -4.01 -16.19
N HIS A 210 2.28 -5.18 -15.66
CA HIS A 210 3.49 -5.91 -16.06
C HIS A 210 3.19 -7.24 -16.74
N LYS A 211 1.95 -7.45 -17.21
CA LYS A 211 1.55 -8.69 -17.92
C LYS A 211 2.39 -8.95 -19.17
N GLU A 212 2.63 -7.91 -19.95
CA GLU A 212 3.37 -7.99 -21.22
C GLU A 212 4.86 -7.66 -21.04
N THR A 213 5.17 -6.65 -20.23
CA THR A 213 6.54 -6.16 -20.00
C THR A 213 7.36 -7.05 -19.07
N GLY A 214 6.70 -7.80 -18.17
CA GLY A 214 7.35 -8.58 -17.12
C GLY A 214 7.82 -7.74 -15.92
N PRO A 215 8.42 -8.38 -14.90
CA PRO A 215 8.83 -7.71 -13.66
C PRO A 215 9.82 -6.58 -13.90
N VAL A 216 9.62 -5.47 -13.20
CA VAL A 216 10.43 -4.26 -13.37
C VAL A 216 11.46 -4.15 -12.25
N ILE A 217 12.69 -3.74 -12.61
CA ILE A 217 13.81 -3.59 -11.69
C ILE A 217 13.87 -2.14 -11.20
N VAL A 218 13.85 -1.94 -9.89
CA VAL A 218 13.89 -0.63 -9.25
C VAL A 218 14.73 -0.64 -7.99
N THR A 219 15.06 0.56 -7.49
CA THR A 219 15.72 0.70 -6.19
C THR A 219 14.66 0.91 -5.10
N PRO A 220 14.79 0.26 -3.92
CA PRO A 220 13.78 0.36 -2.86
C PRO A 220 13.62 1.79 -2.33
N ALA A 221 14.70 2.59 -2.36
CA ALA A 221 14.69 3.99 -1.95
C ALA A 221 13.89 4.91 -2.91
N GLU A 222 13.85 4.59 -4.19
CA GLU A 222 13.13 5.37 -5.21
C GLU A 222 11.62 5.12 -5.14
N VAL A 223 11.20 3.88 -4.93
CA VAL A 223 9.78 3.50 -4.87
C VAL A 223 9.15 3.84 -3.52
N GLY A 224 9.94 3.80 -2.43
CA GLY A 224 9.43 3.91 -1.07
C GLY A 224 8.48 2.76 -0.75
N LEU A 225 9.02 1.61 -0.36
CA LEU A 225 8.19 0.43 -0.10
C LEU A 225 7.62 0.42 1.32
N VAL A 226 6.35 0.05 1.42
CA VAL A 226 5.70 -0.28 2.69
C VAL A 226 5.07 -1.67 2.61
N SER A 227 5.12 -2.41 3.72
CA SER A 227 4.46 -3.70 3.82
C SER A 227 2.95 -3.53 3.72
N PHE A 228 2.29 -4.31 2.85
CA PHE A 228 0.83 -4.26 2.69
C PHE A 228 0.08 -4.47 4.02
N ARG A 229 0.59 -5.35 4.89
CA ARG A 229 0.01 -5.59 6.23
C ARG A 229 0.02 -4.33 7.10
N GLN A 230 1.07 -3.53 7.00
CA GLN A 230 1.19 -2.29 7.77
C GLN A 230 0.20 -1.24 7.26
N GLU A 231 0.08 -1.07 5.94
CA GLU A 231 -0.92 -0.17 5.33
C GLU A 231 -2.37 -0.55 5.69
N VAL A 232 -2.69 -1.84 5.65
CA VAL A 232 -4.03 -2.33 6.03
C VAL A 232 -4.28 -2.08 7.52
N ARG A 233 -3.29 -2.33 8.38
CA ARG A 233 -3.41 -2.05 9.82
C ARG A 233 -3.65 -0.57 10.07
N ASP A 234 -2.89 0.30 9.43
CA ASP A 234 -3.00 1.75 9.59
C ASP A 234 -4.35 2.25 9.06
N SER A 235 -4.84 1.69 7.96
CA SER A 235 -6.18 1.96 7.42
C SER A 235 -7.30 1.55 8.38
N ILE A 236 -7.21 0.35 8.99
CA ILE A 236 -8.18 -0.13 9.99
C ILE A 236 -8.17 0.77 11.23
N LEU A 237 -6.98 1.14 11.70
CA LEU A 237 -6.83 2.03 12.86
C LEU A 237 -7.46 3.40 12.61
N PHE A 238 -7.37 3.91 11.38
CA PHE A 238 -8.01 5.16 11.00
C PHE A 238 -9.53 5.03 10.81
N ALA A 239 -10.02 3.89 10.29
CA ALA A 239 -11.44 3.66 10.04
C ALA A 239 -12.25 3.39 11.33
N LEU A 240 -11.62 2.78 12.34
CA LEU A 240 -12.27 2.38 13.59
C LEU A 240 -13.00 3.52 14.33
N PRO A 241 -12.40 4.71 14.53
CA PRO A 241 -13.08 5.83 15.19
C PRO A 241 -14.33 6.31 14.45
N VAL A 242 -14.26 6.40 13.11
CA VAL A 242 -15.39 6.82 12.28
C VAL A 242 -16.51 5.78 12.34
N LEU A 243 -16.17 4.50 12.25
CA LEU A 243 -17.12 3.41 12.41
C LEU A 243 -17.79 3.44 13.79
N ALA A 244 -17.02 3.61 14.86
CA ALA A 244 -17.54 3.67 16.23
C ALA A 244 -18.51 4.86 16.42
N PHE A 245 -18.19 6.01 15.84
CA PHE A 245 -19.07 7.17 15.84
C PHE A 245 -20.43 6.85 15.19
N TRP A 246 -20.42 6.29 13.98
CA TRP A 246 -21.66 5.95 13.27
C TRP A 246 -22.47 4.84 13.95
N LEU A 247 -21.81 3.86 14.55
CA LEU A 247 -22.47 2.85 15.36
C LEU A 247 -23.14 3.45 16.60
N SER A 248 -22.48 4.41 17.27
CA SER A 248 -23.06 5.12 18.42
C SER A 248 -24.29 5.95 18.03
N VAL A 249 -24.24 6.65 16.90
CA VAL A 249 -25.39 7.40 16.37
C VAL A 249 -26.55 6.45 16.06
N SER A 250 -26.28 5.37 15.33
CA SER A 250 -27.28 4.36 14.95
C SER A 250 -27.91 3.71 16.18
N TYR A 251 -27.10 3.39 17.18
CA TYR A 251 -27.56 2.85 18.46
C TYR A 251 -28.48 3.83 19.20
N THR A 252 -28.16 5.12 19.20
CA THR A 252 -28.99 6.16 19.85
C THR A 252 -30.35 6.28 19.16
N PHE A 253 -30.39 6.24 17.83
CA PHE A 253 -31.65 6.22 17.09
C PHE A 253 -32.46 4.95 17.35
N ALA A 254 -31.82 3.78 17.33
CA ALA A 254 -32.47 2.51 17.59
C ALA A 254 -33.12 2.47 18.99
N THR A 255 -32.39 2.92 20.01
CA THR A 255 -32.90 2.98 21.38
C THR A 255 -34.05 3.97 21.54
N LYS A 256 -33.93 5.19 20.99
CA LYS A 256 -35.01 6.19 21.00
C LYS A 256 -36.26 5.73 20.26
N TYR A 257 -36.10 5.02 19.16
CA TYR A 257 -37.21 4.45 18.41
C TYR A 257 -37.93 3.36 19.21
N MET A 258 -37.19 2.42 19.82
CA MET A 258 -37.77 1.38 20.67
C MET A 258 -38.53 1.94 21.88
N GLU A 259 -38.02 3.01 22.50
CA GLU A 259 -38.72 3.70 23.60
C GLU A 259 -40.08 4.27 23.17
N ARG A 260 -40.19 4.75 21.92
CA ARG A 260 -41.40 5.43 21.44
C ARG A 260 -42.43 4.46 20.85
N SER A 261 -41.98 3.45 20.13
CA SER A 261 -42.86 2.51 19.44
C SER A 261 -43.31 1.35 20.34
N GLY A 262 -42.60 1.08 21.44
CA GLY A 262 -42.91 -0.03 22.36
C GLY A 262 -42.68 -1.43 21.77
N GLY A 263 -42.43 -1.54 20.46
CA GLY A 263 -42.10 -2.76 19.74
C GLY A 263 -40.59 -3.01 19.61
N SER A 264 -40.22 -4.24 19.30
CA SER A 264 -38.82 -4.57 18.98
C SER A 264 -38.42 -4.01 17.61
N LEU A 265 -37.13 -3.79 17.37
CA LEU A 265 -36.62 -3.34 16.07
C LEU A 265 -37.02 -4.31 14.94
N MET A 266 -37.19 -5.61 15.25
CA MET A 266 -37.69 -6.60 14.31
C MET A 266 -39.16 -6.42 13.93
N ASP A 267 -40.00 -5.86 14.81
CA ASP A 267 -41.42 -5.59 14.49
C ASP A 267 -41.51 -4.51 13.40
N ALA A 268 -40.67 -3.47 13.51
CA ALA A 268 -40.58 -2.42 12.49
C ALA A 268 -40.05 -2.93 11.15
N PHE A 269 -39.17 -3.94 11.15
CA PHE A 269 -38.63 -4.53 9.93
C PHE A 269 -39.59 -5.54 9.28
N LEU A 270 -40.43 -6.21 10.09
CA LEU A 270 -41.42 -7.19 9.65
C LEU A 270 -42.80 -6.57 9.35
N GLY A 271 -42.95 -5.26 9.54
CA GLY A 271 -44.15 -4.50 9.18
C GLY A 271 -45.39 -4.89 9.98
N LYS A 272 -45.21 -5.33 11.23
CA LYS A 272 -46.31 -5.66 12.15
C LYS A 272 -46.56 -4.55 13.16
#